data_AF-A0A4R6LGY5-F1
#
_entry.id   AF-A0A4R6LGY5-F1
#
_cell.length_a   1.000
_cell.length_b   1.000
_cell.length_c   1.000
_cell.angle_alpha   90.00
_cell.angle_beta   90.00
_cell.angle_gamma   90.00
#
_symmetry.space_group_name_H-M   'P 1'
#
loop_
_entity.id
_entity.type
_entity.pdbx_description
1 polymer ?
#
loop_
_entity_poly.entity_id
_entity_poly.type
_entity_poly.pdbx_seq_one_letter_code
_entity_poly.pdbx_strand_id
1 'polypeptide(L)'
;MSNKGTWGLRNLHIAFKGEAQAEKIEVTAAPSTDGEIEIQVTAGTLLGADSPHSVVVPLASETHTTVSKVASAIVNVLNNDDIISPVFDARNDKGVISLKTKVVQENDSTLEIAFTDTGTTGATMGSSAAVTAGTTGYGEVKQIPGVINFAADPEGDTAELFGDDTKQLEEETNNGYTGSIEAGFIPREIQAEMLGKTVFSNGMIVESADDEPKEFALMAQINGNEEDMRFVFWRTKASRPSKDNNTNEDSVTFDTETLNLTMFVEETARRVMGEIFENDSGYVNFFDSVPSTTDV
;
A
#
# COMPACT_ATOMS: atom_id res chain seq x y z
N MET A 1 -34.70 -4.33 -21.48
CA MET A 1 -33.64 -5.02 -20.72
C MET A 1 -32.48 -5.18 -21.66
N SER A 2 -31.46 -4.33 -21.52
CA SER A 2 -30.27 -4.39 -22.37
C SER A 2 -29.44 -5.57 -21.89
N ASN A 3 -29.20 -6.57 -22.73
CA ASN A 3 -28.17 -7.58 -22.47
C ASN A 3 -26.84 -6.84 -22.31
N LYS A 4 -26.34 -6.68 -21.09
CA LYS A 4 -24.95 -6.29 -20.83
C LYS A 4 -24.06 -7.51 -21.15
N GLY A 5 -23.96 -7.82 -22.44
CA GLY A 5 -23.04 -8.83 -22.93
C GLY A 5 -21.63 -8.26 -22.98
N THR A 6 -20.91 -8.28 -21.84
CA THR A 6 -19.45 -8.26 -21.80
C THR A 6 -19.01 -8.61 -20.38
N TRP A 7 -18.74 -9.89 -20.15
CA TRP A 7 -17.83 -10.34 -19.08
C TRP A 7 -16.45 -9.84 -19.49
N GLY A 8 -16.05 -8.69 -18.98
CA GLY A 8 -14.84 -8.01 -19.41
C GLY A 8 -14.09 -7.47 -18.21
N LEU A 9 -12.83 -7.88 -18.10
CA LEU A 9 -11.87 -7.27 -17.19
C LEU A 9 -11.61 -5.82 -17.62
N ARG A 10 -11.62 -4.90 -16.66
CA ARG A 10 -11.32 -3.47 -16.85
C ARG A 10 -10.55 -2.93 -15.66
N ASN A 11 -9.96 -1.75 -15.84
CA ASN A 11 -9.36 -0.98 -14.74
C ASN A 11 -8.36 -1.80 -13.92
N LEU A 12 -7.45 -2.51 -14.58
CA LEU A 12 -6.35 -3.20 -13.93
C LEU A 12 -5.36 -2.17 -13.39
N HIS A 13 -5.07 -2.27 -12.10
CA HIS A 13 -4.15 -1.42 -11.37
C HIS A 13 -3.20 -2.27 -10.55
N ILE A 14 -2.01 -1.73 -10.27
CA ILE A 14 -1.04 -2.30 -9.35
C ILE A 14 -0.57 -1.25 -8.36
N ALA A 15 -0.02 -1.68 -7.23
CA ALA A 15 0.73 -0.81 -6.34
C ALA A 15 1.90 -1.58 -5.73
N PHE A 16 3.13 -1.09 -5.88
CA PHE A 16 4.32 -1.80 -5.42
C PHE A 16 4.40 -1.85 -3.90
N LYS A 17 4.73 -3.02 -3.37
CA LYS A 17 4.96 -3.21 -1.95
C LYS A 17 6.37 -2.76 -1.60
N GLY A 18 6.53 -2.08 -0.48
CA GLY A 18 7.84 -1.70 0.05
C GLY A 18 7.75 -1.15 1.46
N GLU A 19 8.81 -0.50 1.91
CA GLU A 19 8.89 0.07 3.25
C GLU A 19 8.49 1.54 3.22
N ALA A 20 7.43 1.89 3.94
CA ALA A 20 7.05 3.28 4.09
C ALA A 20 7.94 3.93 5.16
N GLN A 21 8.46 5.11 4.83
CA GLN A 21 9.31 5.87 5.74
C GLN A 21 8.53 6.22 7.01
N ALA A 22 9.18 6.08 8.16
CA ALA A 22 8.61 6.45 9.44
C ALA A 22 9.64 7.14 10.33
N GLU A 23 9.19 8.19 11.00
CA GLU A 23 9.94 8.99 11.97
C GLU A 23 9.19 8.97 13.30
N LYS A 24 9.90 9.01 14.42
CA LYS A 24 9.27 9.01 15.75
C LYS A 24 9.87 10.06 16.68
N ILE A 25 9.05 10.49 17.63
CA ILE A 25 9.45 11.33 18.76
C ILE A 25 8.71 10.86 20.02
N GLU A 26 9.39 10.86 21.17
CA GLU A 26 8.81 10.42 22.44
C GLU A 26 8.44 11.61 23.31
N VAL A 27 7.22 11.60 23.87
CA VAL A 27 6.83 12.58 24.89
C VAL A 27 7.42 12.15 26.23
N THR A 28 8.25 13.01 26.83
CA THR A 28 8.98 12.72 28.07
C THR A 28 8.33 13.33 29.31
N ALA A 29 7.53 14.39 29.18
CA ALA A 29 6.76 14.95 30.29
C ALA A 29 5.42 15.56 29.85
N ALA A 30 4.42 15.45 30.72
CA ALA A 30 3.12 16.11 30.59
C ALA A 30 3.20 17.60 30.98
N PRO A 31 2.26 18.44 30.48
CA PRO A 31 2.18 19.84 30.85
C PRO A 31 1.84 20.02 32.34
N SER A 32 2.45 21.03 32.95
CA SER A 32 2.17 21.49 34.32
C SER A 32 1.22 22.69 34.37
N THR A 33 1.09 23.41 33.26
CA THR A 33 0.18 24.53 33.07
C THR A 33 -0.48 24.46 31.69
N ASP A 34 -1.62 25.11 31.56
CA ASP A 34 -2.32 25.21 30.28
C ASP A 34 -1.55 26.14 29.33
N GLY A 35 -1.58 25.83 28.04
CA GLY A 35 -0.91 26.61 27.01
C GLY A 35 -0.80 25.85 25.71
N GLU A 36 -0.03 26.40 24.77
CA GLU A 36 0.13 25.83 23.43
C GLU A 36 1.55 25.31 23.26
N ILE A 37 1.68 24.20 22.55
CA ILE A 37 2.95 23.73 22.02
C ILE A 37 2.90 23.75 20.49
N GLU A 38 4.06 23.78 19.85
CA GLU A 38 4.18 23.69 18.41
C GLU A 38 4.93 22.40 18.04
N ILE A 39 4.37 21.67 17.07
CA ILE A 39 5.03 20.52 16.43
C ILE A 39 5.34 20.92 15.00
N GLN A 40 6.62 20.90 14.65
CA GLN A 40 7.10 21.20 13.31
C GLN A 40 7.52 19.89 12.63
N VAL A 41 7.01 19.66 11.43
CA VAL A 41 7.43 18.56 10.56
C VAL A 41 8.24 19.15 9.41
N THR A 42 9.49 18.74 9.31
CA THR A 42 10.36 19.04 8.16
C THR A 42 10.36 17.82 7.25
N ALA A 43 10.07 18.00 5.96
CA ALA A 43 10.19 16.97 4.93
C ALA A 43 10.24 17.64 3.55
N GLY A 44 11.43 18.04 3.10
CA GLY A 44 11.62 18.89 1.93
C GLY A 44 11.16 18.30 0.60
N THR A 45 11.22 16.98 0.43
CA THR A 45 10.72 16.30 -0.78
C THR A 45 9.27 15.88 -0.65
N LEU A 46 8.80 15.50 0.55
CA LEU A 46 7.44 14.99 0.74
C LEU A 46 6.40 16.10 0.91
N LEU A 47 6.76 17.20 1.57
CA LEU A 47 5.90 18.38 1.74
C LEU A 47 6.26 19.50 0.75
N GLY A 48 7.39 19.41 0.06
CA GLY A 48 7.79 20.38 -0.96
C GLY A 48 7.89 21.80 -0.41
N ALA A 49 7.14 22.73 -1.01
CA ALA A 49 7.14 24.14 -0.61
C ALA A 49 6.52 24.41 0.77
N ASP A 50 5.73 23.46 1.28
CA ASP A 50 5.12 23.55 2.62
C ASP A 50 6.08 23.11 3.73
N SER A 51 7.28 22.60 3.40
CA SER A 51 8.31 22.25 4.38
C SER A 51 9.17 23.46 4.79
N PRO A 52 9.41 23.69 6.10
CA PRO A 52 8.82 23.00 7.25
C PRO A 52 7.41 23.50 7.57
N HIS A 53 6.53 22.61 8.00
CA HIS A 53 5.16 22.96 8.40
C HIS A 53 4.98 22.81 9.91
N SER A 54 4.29 23.75 10.54
CA SER A 54 4.13 23.79 12.00
C SER A 54 2.64 23.75 12.38
N VAL A 55 2.31 22.89 13.35
CA VAL A 55 0.95 22.77 13.89
C VAL A 55 0.93 23.13 15.37
N VAL A 56 -0.08 23.90 15.76
CA VAL A 56 -0.28 24.32 17.15
C VAL A 56 -1.15 23.30 17.86
N VAL A 57 -0.69 22.80 19.01
CA VAL A 57 -1.42 21.84 19.84
C VAL A 57 -1.75 22.49 21.19
N PRO A 58 -3.02 22.80 21.46
CA PRO A 58 -3.43 23.29 22.77
C PRO A 58 -3.39 22.17 23.80
N LEU A 59 -2.70 22.40 24.91
CA LEU A 59 -2.60 21.49 26.03
C LEU A 59 -3.22 22.12 27.29
N ALA A 60 -3.99 21.31 28.00
CA ALA A 60 -4.53 21.62 29.31
C ALA A 60 -4.01 20.62 30.35
N SER A 61 -3.49 21.15 31.44
CA SER A 61 -2.87 20.42 32.56
C SER A 61 -3.83 19.47 33.27
N GLU A 62 -5.13 19.79 33.27
CA GLU A 62 -6.18 18.96 33.88
C GLU A 62 -6.58 17.75 33.03
N THR A 63 -6.49 17.83 31.70
CA THR A 63 -6.91 16.76 30.79
C THR A 63 -5.73 15.94 30.28
N HIS A 64 -4.60 16.57 29.97
CA HIS A 64 -3.40 15.96 29.40
C HIS A 64 -2.40 15.52 30.48
N THR A 65 -2.89 14.85 31.52
CA THR A 65 -2.13 14.50 32.72
C THR A 65 -1.06 13.41 32.53
N THR A 66 -0.98 12.78 31.35
CA THR A 66 -0.03 11.71 31.06
C THR A 66 0.60 11.89 29.68
N VAL A 67 1.81 11.36 29.48
CA VAL A 67 2.52 11.41 28.20
C VAL A 67 1.71 10.81 27.05
N SER A 68 0.96 9.73 27.32
CA SER A 68 0.08 9.11 26.34
C SER A 68 -1.08 10.03 25.92
N LYS A 69 -1.65 10.80 26.85
CA LYS A 69 -2.71 11.76 26.49
C LYS A 69 -2.19 12.96 25.73
N VAL A 70 -1.00 13.46 26.08
CA VAL A 70 -0.30 14.51 25.31
C VAL A 70 -0.04 14.02 23.88
N ALA A 71 0.52 12.82 23.74
CA ALA A 71 0.74 12.20 22.43
C ALA A 71 -0.56 12.04 21.63
N SER A 72 -1.67 11.64 22.27
CA SER A 72 -2.97 11.56 21.59
C SER A 72 -3.48 12.93 21.10
N ALA A 73 -3.27 14.00 21.87
CA ALA A 73 -3.65 15.35 21.43
C ALA A 73 -2.84 15.79 20.20
N ILE A 74 -1.53 15.52 20.21
CA ILE A 74 -0.63 15.82 19.08
C ILE A 74 -1.03 15.01 17.83
N VAL A 75 -1.20 13.70 17.99
CA VAL A 75 -1.63 12.80 16.90
C VAL A 75 -2.96 13.25 16.30
N ASN A 76 -3.91 13.68 17.13
CA ASN A 76 -5.18 14.19 16.65
C ASN A 76 -4.99 15.46 15.81
N VAL A 77 -4.15 16.40 16.22
CA VAL A 77 -3.89 17.62 15.42
C VAL A 77 -3.19 17.27 14.11
N LEU A 78 -2.14 16.45 14.14
CA LEU A 78 -1.39 16.05 12.93
C LEU A 78 -2.28 15.33 11.90
N ASN A 79 -3.18 14.45 12.36
CA ASN A 79 -4.08 13.71 11.48
C ASN A 79 -5.28 14.53 10.97
N ASN A 80 -5.52 15.72 11.51
CA ASN A 80 -6.55 16.65 11.04
C ASN A 80 -5.97 17.89 10.33
N ASP A 81 -4.65 18.00 10.21
CA ASP A 81 -4.00 19.09 9.50
C ASP A 81 -4.06 18.86 7.98
N ASP A 82 -4.42 19.90 7.22
CA ASP A 82 -4.65 19.81 5.77
C ASP A 82 -3.35 19.59 4.95
N ILE A 83 -2.17 19.80 5.54
CA ILE A 83 -0.85 19.64 4.89
C ILE A 83 -0.19 18.33 5.31
N ILE A 84 -0.22 17.99 6.60
CA ILE A 84 0.40 16.76 7.12
C ILE A 84 -0.45 15.53 6.82
N SER A 85 -1.76 15.59 7.09
CA SER A 85 -2.61 14.41 7.00
C SER A 85 -2.74 13.81 5.59
N PRO A 86 -2.62 14.54 4.47
CA PRO A 86 -2.59 13.91 3.15
C PRO A 86 -1.36 13.03 2.92
N VAL A 87 -0.22 13.34 3.54
CA VAL A 87 1.07 12.67 3.30
C VAL A 87 1.38 11.62 4.35
N PHE A 88 1.02 11.89 5.62
CA PHE A 88 1.42 11.07 6.76
C PHE A 88 0.23 10.58 7.59
N ASP A 89 0.40 9.41 8.22
CA ASP A 89 -0.44 8.89 9.30
C ASP A 89 0.35 8.97 10.61
N ALA A 90 -0.15 9.76 11.55
CA ALA A 90 0.40 9.87 12.90
C ALA A 90 -0.25 8.84 13.83
N ARG A 91 0.56 8.14 14.62
CA ARG A 91 0.10 7.16 15.62
C ARG A 91 0.74 7.38 16.97
N ASN A 92 0.00 7.03 18.01
CA ASN A 92 0.46 7.03 19.39
C ASN A 92 0.61 5.59 19.86
N ASP A 93 1.82 5.22 20.28
CA ASP A 93 2.06 4.03 21.09
C ASP A 93 2.62 4.45 22.46
N LYS A 94 1.71 4.55 23.44
CA LYS A 94 2.04 4.81 24.86
C LYS A 94 2.93 6.04 25.11
N GLY A 95 2.77 7.10 24.32
CA GLY A 95 3.56 8.34 24.45
C GLY A 95 4.66 8.49 23.40
N VAL A 96 4.92 7.46 22.60
CA VAL A 96 5.75 7.56 21.39
C VAL A 96 4.85 7.91 20.21
N ILE A 97 5.12 9.05 19.59
CA ILE A 97 4.44 9.50 18.39
C ILE A 97 5.25 9.00 17.20
N SER A 98 4.61 8.27 16.28
CA SER A 98 5.22 7.87 15.01
C SER A 98 4.48 8.52 13.85
N LEU A 99 5.22 9.14 12.94
CA LEU A 99 4.71 9.71 11.70
C LEU A 99 5.17 8.81 10.54
N LYS A 100 4.23 8.15 9.85
CA LYS A 100 4.52 7.22 8.76
C LYS A 100 3.97 7.79 7.45
N THR A 101 4.70 7.66 6.33
CA THR A 101 4.13 7.99 5.03
C THR A 101 2.94 7.08 4.70
N LYS A 102 1.87 7.66 4.18
CA LYS A 102 0.69 6.91 3.75
C LYS A 102 0.98 6.02 2.53
N VAL A 103 1.90 6.48 1.69
CA VAL A 103 2.32 5.83 0.46
C VAL A 103 3.80 5.47 0.56
N VAL A 104 4.16 4.28 0.09
CA VAL A 104 5.57 3.89 -0.08
C VAL A 104 6.17 4.65 -1.23
N GLN A 105 7.28 5.31 -0.97
CA GLN A 105 7.99 6.18 -1.90
C GLN A 105 9.44 6.31 -1.48
N GLU A 106 10.25 7.02 -2.28
CA GLU A 106 11.63 7.32 -1.94
C GLU A 106 11.72 8.08 -0.61
N ASN A 107 12.70 7.71 0.22
CA ASN A 107 12.88 8.31 1.54
C ASN A 107 13.32 9.78 1.43
N ASP A 108 12.73 10.61 2.28
CA ASP A 108 13.14 11.98 2.49
C ASP A 108 14.22 12.06 3.56
N SER A 109 15.45 12.34 3.14
CA SER A 109 16.59 12.49 4.06
C SER A 109 16.47 13.65 5.07
N THR A 110 15.51 14.55 4.86
CA THR A 110 15.27 15.72 5.72
C THR A 110 14.09 15.51 6.68
N LEU A 111 13.46 14.33 6.68
CA LEU A 111 12.32 14.04 7.55
C LEU A 111 12.72 14.21 9.02
N GLU A 112 12.10 15.14 9.72
CA GLU A 112 12.34 15.42 11.14
C GLU A 112 11.07 15.94 11.82
N ILE A 113 10.85 15.51 13.07
CA ILE A 113 9.81 16.06 13.96
C ILE A 113 10.48 16.90 15.05
N ALA A 114 10.19 18.20 15.06
CA ALA A 114 10.67 19.14 16.07
C ALA A 114 9.54 19.61 17.00
N PHE A 115 9.89 19.87 18.25
CA PHE A 115 8.97 20.30 19.31
C PHE A 115 9.42 21.64 19.91
N THR A 116 8.47 22.56 20.09
CA THR A 116 8.68 23.82 20.80
C THR A 116 7.56 24.05 21.82
N ASP A 117 7.93 24.27 23.09
CA ASP A 117 6.98 24.68 24.14
C ASP A 117 6.74 26.19 24.12
N THR A 118 5.86 26.65 23.22
CA THR A 118 5.56 28.07 23.02
C THR A 118 4.81 28.71 24.19
N GLY A 119 3.99 27.92 24.89
CA GLY A 119 3.13 28.35 25.99
C GLY A 119 3.77 28.19 27.37
N THR A 120 5.04 27.79 27.45
CA THR A 120 5.73 27.48 28.72
C THR A 120 4.96 26.48 29.58
N THR A 121 4.33 25.49 28.94
CA THR A 121 3.50 24.45 29.56
C THR A 121 4.29 23.52 30.48
N GLY A 122 5.59 23.39 30.23
CA GLY A 122 6.48 22.43 30.91
C GLY A 122 6.43 21.02 30.33
N ALA A 123 5.68 20.81 29.23
CA ALA A 123 5.77 19.57 28.47
C ALA A 123 7.16 19.43 27.84
N THR A 124 7.66 18.20 27.76
CA THR A 124 8.97 17.92 27.14
C THR A 124 8.88 16.72 26.22
N MET A 125 9.77 16.69 25.22
CA MET A 125 9.90 15.60 24.26
C MET A 125 11.37 15.24 24.06
N GLY A 126 11.61 14.02 23.58
CA GLY A 126 12.91 13.56 23.13
C GLY A 126 13.31 14.14 21.78
N SER A 127 14.20 13.45 21.09
CA SER A 127 14.65 13.82 19.75
C SER A 127 13.94 13.01 18.68
N SER A 128 13.78 13.60 17.50
CA SER A 128 13.37 12.88 16.29
C SER A 128 14.33 11.72 16.03
N ALA A 129 13.78 10.56 15.67
CA ALA A 129 14.56 9.41 15.23
C ALA A 129 13.83 8.60 14.16
N ALA A 130 14.55 8.19 13.12
CA ALA A 130 14.06 7.27 12.11
C ALA A 130 13.67 5.91 12.72
N VAL A 131 12.58 5.34 12.22
CA VAL A 131 12.13 3.98 12.58
C VAL A 131 12.79 2.99 11.62
N THR A 132 13.77 2.23 12.11
CA THR A 132 14.65 1.36 11.30
C THR A 132 13.94 0.24 10.53
N ALA A 133 12.73 -0.15 10.95
CA ALA A 133 11.88 -1.05 10.19
C ALA A 133 10.66 -0.24 9.76
N GLY A 134 10.74 0.41 8.60
CA GLY A 134 9.57 1.06 8.01
C GLY A 134 8.45 0.03 7.90
N THR A 135 7.25 0.38 8.36
CA THR A 135 6.13 -0.57 8.29
C THR A 135 5.80 -0.81 6.83
N THR A 136 5.80 -2.07 6.40
CA THR A 136 5.42 -2.49 5.04
C THR A 136 4.14 -1.79 4.58
N GLY A 137 4.14 -1.29 3.36
CA GLY A 137 3.01 -0.59 2.75
C GLY A 137 3.00 -0.75 1.24
N TYR A 138 2.11 0.00 0.59
CA TYR A 138 2.01 0.05 -0.87
C TYR A 138 2.29 1.46 -1.38
N GLY A 139 2.90 1.53 -2.55
CA GLY A 139 3.16 2.76 -3.27
C GLY A 139 1.92 3.28 -4.01
N GLU A 140 2.15 4.23 -4.89
CA GLU A 140 1.11 4.80 -5.74
C GLU A 140 0.42 3.72 -6.60
N VAL A 141 -0.89 3.86 -6.76
CA VAL A 141 -1.69 2.99 -7.62
C VAL A 141 -1.45 3.36 -9.08
N LYS A 142 -0.89 2.42 -9.86
CA LYS A 142 -0.56 2.60 -11.28
C LYS A 142 -1.49 1.75 -12.15
N GLN A 143 -2.13 2.35 -13.14
CA GLN A 143 -2.99 1.64 -14.09
C GLN A 143 -2.17 0.90 -15.14
N ILE A 144 -2.56 -0.34 -15.46
CA ILE A 144 -2.07 -1.09 -16.63
C ILE A 144 -3.17 -1.03 -17.71
N PRO A 145 -2.96 -0.28 -18.81
CA PRO A 145 -3.94 -0.13 -19.87
C PRO A 145 -4.01 -1.38 -20.76
N GLY A 146 -5.11 -1.50 -21.51
CA GLY A 146 -5.20 -2.50 -22.58
C GLY A 146 -5.25 -3.95 -22.12
N VAL A 147 -5.70 -4.20 -20.89
CA VAL A 147 -5.89 -5.56 -20.38
C VAL A 147 -7.00 -6.29 -21.14
N ILE A 148 -6.76 -7.54 -21.49
CA ILE A 148 -7.63 -8.40 -22.31
C ILE A 148 -8.19 -9.52 -21.46
N ASN A 149 -7.33 -10.19 -20.68
CA ASN A 149 -7.72 -11.33 -19.86
C ASN A 149 -6.97 -11.36 -18.53
N PHE A 150 -7.60 -11.94 -17.51
CA PHE A 150 -6.99 -12.28 -16.24
C PHE A 150 -7.45 -13.68 -15.84
N ALA A 151 -6.50 -14.55 -15.53
CA ALA A 151 -6.74 -15.87 -14.98
C ALA A 151 -6.08 -15.98 -13.61
N ALA A 152 -6.80 -16.59 -12.66
CA ALA A 152 -6.31 -16.92 -11.34
C ALA A 152 -6.80 -18.32 -10.96
N ASP A 153 -5.86 -19.23 -10.80
CA ASP A 153 -6.06 -20.63 -10.45
C ASP A 153 -5.66 -20.82 -8.98
N PRO A 154 -6.59 -21.27 -8.09
CA PRO A 154 -6.32 -21.42 -6.67
C PRO A 154 -5.29 -22.52 -6.41
N GLU A 155 -4.36 -22.24 -5.52
CA GLU A 155 -3.33 -23.16 -5.06
C GLU A 155 -3.61 -23.58 -3.62
N GLY A 156 -3.56 -24.88 -3.36
CA GLY A 156 -3.85 -25.45 -2.05
C GLY A 156 -3.68 -26.95 -2.02
N ASP A 157 -3.36 -27.48 -0.85
CA ASP A 157 -3.30 -28.92 -0.60
C ASP A 157 -4.47 -29.35 0.28
N THR A 158 -5.02 -30.52 -0.02
CA THR A 158 -6.02 -31.20 0.80
C THR A 158 -5.37 -32.35 1.54
N ALA A 159 -5.40 -32.31 2.87
CA ALA A 159 -4.97 -33.40 3.74
C ALA A 159 -6.19 -34.20 4.21
N GLU A 160 -6.20 -35.51 3.95
CA GLU A 160 -7.28 -36.41 4.35
C GLU A 160 -6.80 -37.42 5.39
N LEU A 161 -7.55 -37.59 6.48
CA LEU A 161 -7.33 -38.64 7.46
C LEU A 161 -8.37 -39.75 7.27
N PHE A 162 -7.90 -40.97 7.01
CA PHE A 162 -8.74 -42.16 6.90
C PHE A 162 -8.66 -43.01 8.18
N GLY A 163 -9.81 -43.51 8.63
CA GLY A 163 -9.95 -44.46 9.73
C GLY A 163 -11.17 -45.36 9.49
N ASP A 164 -11.04 -46.65 9.79
CA ASP A 164 -12.04 -47.68 9.48
C ASP A 164 -12.52 -47.66 8.01
N ASP A 165 -11.55 -47.63 7.08
CA ASP A 165 -11.77 -47.55 5.62
C ASP A 165 -12.66 -46.38 5.16
N THR A 166 -12.83 -45.35 6.00
CA THR A 166 -13.68 -44.19 5.75
C THR A 166 -12.92 -42.88 6.03
N LYS A 167 -13.18 -41.83 5.27
CA LYS A 167 -12.63 -40.48 5.49
C LYS A 167 -13.21 -39.89 6.78
N GLN A 168 -12.35 -39.55 7.73
CA GLN A 168 -12.72 -39.05 9.06
C GLN A 168 -12.49 -37.54 9.19
N LEU A 169 -11.46 -37.00 8.53
CA LEU A 169 -11.11 -35.59 8.55
C LEU A 169 -10.60 -35.15 7.17
N GLU A 170 -10.91 -33.91 6.81
CA GLU A 170 -10.37 -33.19 5.66
C GLU A 170 -9.93 -31.82 6.12
N GLU A 171 -8.70 -31.44 5.80
CA GLU A 171 -8.19 -30.09 5.98
C GLU A 171 -7.68 -29.56 4.64
N GLU A 172 -8.14 -28.38 4.25
CA GLU A 172 -7.68 -27.68 3.05
C GLU A 172 -6.76 -26.53 3.44
N THR A 173 -5.67 -26.36 2.70
CA THR A 173 -4.76 -25.21 2.83
C THR A 173 -4.98 -24.24 1.69
N ASN A 174 -4.99 -22.94 1.99
CA ASN A 174 -5.02 -21.88 0.98
C ASN A 174 -3.60 -21.32 0.84
N ASN A 175 -2.93 -21.68 -0.25
CA ASN A 175 -1.57 -21.26 -0.55
C ASN A 175 -1.52 -20.06 -1.53
N GLY A 176 -2.69 -19.53 -1.90
CA GLY A 176 -2.80 -18.41 -2.83
C GLY A 176 -3.29 -18.84 -4.20
N TYR A 177 -2.77 -18.21 -5.24
CA TYR A 177 -3.14 -18.46 -6.63
C TYR A 177 -1.91 -18.42 -7.53
N THR A 178 -1.94 -19.18 -8.63
CA THR A 178 -1.13 -18.90 -9.82
C THR A 178 -2.01 -18.26 -10.88
N GLY A 179 -1.44 -17.52 -11.82
CA GLY A 179 -2.29 -16.84 -12.80
C GLY A 179 -1.53 -16.14 -13.91
N SER A 180 -2.28 -15.48 -14.77
CA SER A 180 -1.71 -14.67 -15.84
C SER A 180 -2.58 -13.45 -16.17
N ILE A 181 -1.92 -12.39 -16.60
CA ILE A 181 -2.55 -11.24 -17.25
C ILE A 181 -2.17 -11.26 -18.72
N GLU A 182 -3.17 -11.11 -19.58
CA GLU A 182 -2.97 -10.82 -20.99
C GLU A 182 -3.33 -9.36 -21.25
N ALA A 183 -2.42 -8.60 -21.85
CA ALA A 183 -2.65 -7.22 -22.22
C ALA A 183 -2.06 -6.91 -23.60
N GLY A 184 -2.67 -5.99 -24.33
CA GLY A 184 -2.10 -5.54 -25.61
C GLY A 184 -0.81 -4.73 -25.44
N PHE A 185 -0.58 -4.14 -24.26
CA PHE A 185 0.62 -3.37 -23.95
C PHE A 185 0.81 -3.24 -22.44
N ILE A 186 1.94 -3.69 -21.91
CA ILE A 186 2.34 -3.43 -20.53
C ILE A 186 3.37 -2.30 -20.53
N PRO A 187 3.15 -1.18 -19.81
CA PRO A 187 4.12 -0.10 -19.76
C PRO A 187 5.50 -0.60 -19.31
N ARG A 188 6.53 -0.33 -20.13
CA ARG A 188 7.90 -0.81 -19.90
C ARG A 188 8.46 -0.46 -18.52
N GLU A 189 8.08 0.70 -17.96
CA GLU A 189 8.55 1.18 -16.66
C GLU A 189 7.91 0.36 -15.52
N ILE A 190 6.63 0.01 -15.67
CA ILE A 190 5.94 -0.88 -14.73
C ILE A 190 6.57 -2.27 -14.78
N GLN A 191 6.80 -2.81 -15.98
CA GLN A 191 7.41 -4.13 -16.13
C GLN A 191 8.85 -4.15 -15.59
N ALA A 192 9.63 -3.08 -15.81
CA ALA A 192 10.97 -2.96 -15.24
C ALA A 192 10.91 -2.98 -13.72
N GLU A 193 10.02 -2.21 -13.10
CA GLU A 193 9.88 -2.15 -11.65
C GLU A 193 9.38 -3.48 -11.06
N MET A 194 8.41 -4.16 -11.70
CA MET A 194 7.96 -5.50 -11.31
C MET A 194 9.11 -6.52 -11.29
N LEU A 195 10.02 -6.44 -12.25
CA LEU A 195 11.11 -7.38 -12.41
C LEU A 195 12.41 -6.94 -11.72
N GLY A 196 12.42 -5.79 -11.05
CA GLY A 196 13.63 -5.26 -10.38
C GLY A 196 14.68 -4.69 -11.33
N LYS A 197 14.34 -4.44 -12.60
CA LYS A 197 15.28 -3.98 -13.64
C LYS A 197 15.68 -2.53 -13.44
N THR A 198 16.92 -2.21 -13.80
CA THR A 198 17.44 -0.85 -13.71
C THR A 198 17.12 -0.05 -14.98
N VAL A 199 16.55 1.14 -14.81
CA VAL A 199 16.29 2.11 -15.89
C VAL A 199 17.35 3.20 -15.85
N PHE A 200 18.16 3.30 -16.91
CA PHE A 200 19.20 4.32 -17.04
C PHE A 200 18.64 5.62 -17.60
N SER A 201 19.35 6.74 -17.35
CA SER A 201 18.95 8.09 -17.80
C SER A 201 18.82 8.24 -19.32
N ASN A 202 19.45 7.37 -20.11
CA ASN A 202 19.31 7.31 -21.57
C ASN A 202 18.10 6.46 -22.03
N GLY A 203 17.26 5.99 -21.10
CA GLY A 203 16.10 5.15 -21.36
C GLY A 203 16.40 3.66 -21.53
N MET A 204 17.66 3.22 -21.37
CA MET A 204 18.00 1.80 -21.42
C MET A 204 17.48 1.07 -20.18
N ILE A 205 16.81 -0.06 -20.38
CA ILE A 205 16.40 -0.97 -19.29
C ILE A 205 17.36 -2.16 -19.34
N VAL A 206 18.11 -2.38 -18.27
CA VAL A 206 19.03 -3.52 -18.15
C VAL A 206 18.44 -4.53 -17.19
N GLU A 207 18.50 -5.77 -17.62
CA GLU A 207 18.21 -6.92 -16.78
C GLU A 207 19.53 -7.49 -16.26
N SER A 208 19.66 -7.60 -14.94
CA SER A 208 20.75 -8.26 -14.23
C SER A 208 20.34 -9.65 -13.75
N ALA A 209 21.31 -10.53 -13.54
CA ALA A 209 21.08 -11.81 -12.90
C ALA A 209 20.71 -11.67 -11.41
N ASP A 210 21.08 -10.54 -10.81
CA ASP A 210 20.82 -10.21 -9.40
C ASP A 210 19.52 -9.38 -9.22
N ASP A 211 18.75 -9.14 -10.29
CA ASP A 211 17.50 -8.40 -10.18
C ASP A 211 16.48 -9.20 -9.34
N GLU A 212 15.93 -8.56 -8.31
CA GLU A 212 14.90 -9.15 -7.46
C GLU A 212 13.52 -8.62 -7.86
N PRO A 213 12.59 -9.47 -8.34
CA PRO A 213 11.26 -9.00 -8.70
C PRO A 213 10.51 -8.51 -7.45
N LYS A 214 9.90 -7.33 -7.56
CA LYS A 214 9.15 -6.69 -6.48
C LYS A 214 7.77 -7.32 -6.33
N GLU A 215 7.31 -7.39 -5.09
CA GLU A 215 5.91 -7.72 -4.79
C GLU A 215 5.03 -6.49 -4.99
N PHE A 216 3.78 -6.69 -5.38
CA PHE A 216 2.80 -5.63 -5.57
C PHE A 216 1.38 -6.11 -5.25
N ALA A 217 0.51 -5.18 -4.87
CA ALA A 217 -0.94 -5.42 -4.88
C ALA A 217 -1.45 -5.36 -6.32
N LEU A 218 -2.33 -6.29 -6.70
CA LEU A 218 -3.02 -6.31 -7.98
C LEU A 218 -4.50 -6.03 -7.73
N MET A 219 -5.06 -5.05 -8.43
CA MET A 219 -6.46 -4.64 -8.30
C MET A 219 -7.11 -4.58 -9.66
N ALA A 220 -8.34 -5.04 -9.81
CA ALA A 220 -9.06 -4.88 -11.08
C ALA A 220 -10.57 -4.86 -10.89
N GLN A 221 -11.28 -4.53 -11.97
CA GLN A 221 -12.73 -4.58 -12.05
C GLN A 221 -13.15 -5.67 -13.05
N ILE A 222 -14.13 -6.46 -12.67
CA ILE A 222 -14.85 -7.38 -13.54
C ILE A 222 -16.26 -6.84 -13.72
N ASN A 223 -16.67 -6.64 -14.98
CA ASN A 223 -18.05 -6.31 -15.27
C ASN A 223 -18.93 -7.52 -15.02
N GLY A 224 -19.86 -7.41 -14.07
CA GLY A 224 -20.82 -8.45 -13.76
C GLY A 224 -22.13 -8.29 -14.53
N ASN A 225 -22.97 -9.33 -14.48
CA ASN A 225 -24.28 -9.31 -15.12
C ASN A 225 -25.30 -8.46 -14.34
N GLU A 226 -25.27 -8.54 -13.02
CA GLU A 226 -26.16 -7.79 -12.11
C GLU A 226 -25.45 -6.57 -11.53
N GLU A 227 -24.24 -6.74 -11.00
CA GLU A 227 -23.42 -5.69 -10.39
C GLU A 227 -21.97 -5.87 -10.79
N ASP A 228 -21.26 -4.76 -10.98
CA ASP A 228 -19.81 -4.81 -11.19
C ASP A 228 -19.08 -5.21 -9.90
N MET A 229 -17.98 -5.93 -10.04
CA MET A 229 -17.15 -6.40 -8.92
C MET A 229 -15.73 -5.86 -9.06
N ARG A 230 -15.14 -5.41 -7.96
CA ARG A 230 -13.72 -5.10 -7.88
C ARG A 230 -13.04 -6.09 -6.96
N PHE A 231 -11.80 -6.44 -7.26
CA PHE A 231 -11.02 -7.36 -6.44
C PHE A 231 -9.59 -6.87 -6.24
N VAL A 232 -8.97 -7.35 -5.16
CA VAL A 232 -7.57 -7.11 -4.82
C VAL A 232 -6.88 -8.41 -4.44
N PHE A 233 -5.68 -8.64 -4.97
CA PHE A 233 -4.69 -9.56 -4.42
C PHE A 233 -3.57 -8.74 -3.79
N TRP A 234 -3.45 -8.77 -2.46
CA TRP A 234 -2.52 -7.90 -1.75
C TRP A 234 -1.05 -8.19 -2.06
N ARG A 235 -0.71 -9.46 -2.30
CA ARG A 235 0.68 -9.88 -2.50
C ARG A 235 0.83 -10.69 -3.78
N THR A 236 1.23 -10.03 -4.86
CA THR A 236 1.46 -10.64 -6.17
C THR A 236 2.92 -10.44 -6.58
N LYS A 237 3.51 -11.43 -7.24
CA LYS A 237 4.82 -11.33 -7.88
C LYS A 237 4.72 -11.74 -9.34
N ALA A 238 5.32 -10.94 -10.22
CA ALA A 238 5.39 -11.26 -11.62
C ALA A 238 6.62 -12.12 -11.93
N SER A 239 6.45 -13.07 -12.85
CA SER A 239 7.55 -13.84 -13.42
C SER A 239 8.09 -13.15 -14.67
N ARG A 240 9.37 -13.39 -14.98
CA ARG A 240 9.98 -12.90 -16.20
C ARG A 240 9.21 -13.44 -17.43
N PRO A 241 8.66 -12.57 -18.29
CA PRO A 241 7.92 -13.02 -19.47
C PRO A 241 8.88 -13.61 -20.51
N SER A 242 8.38 -14.53 -21.34
CA SER A 242 9.08 -14.95 -22.55
C SER A 242 9.14 -13.78 -23.54
N LYS A 243 10.20 -13.74 -24.36
CA LYS A 243 10.37 -12.69 -25.37
C LYS A 243 10.06 -13.27 -26.74
N ASP A 244 8.85 -13.02 -27.23
CA ASP A 244 8.43 -13.33 -28.59
C ASP A 244 8.29 -12.02 -29.37
N ASN A 245 8.88 -11.96 -30.58
CA ASN A 245 8.76 -10.79 -31.47
C ASN A 245 8.38 -11.32 -32.84
N ASN A 246 7.11 -11.20 -33.19
CA ASN A 246 6.61 -11.62 -34.50
C ASN A 246 6.68 -10.45 -35.49
N THR A 247 6.87 -10.78 -36.76
CA THR A 247 6.73 -9.82 -37.86
C THR A 247 5.32 -9.92 -38.42
N ASN A 248 4.79 -8.82 -38.97
CA ASN A 248 3.43 -8.80 -39.54
C ASN A 248 3.16 -9.98 -40.49
N GLU A 249 2.01 -10.64 -40.31
CA GLU A 249 1.45 -11.64 -41.22
C GLU A 249 0.38 -11.00 -42.13
N ASP A 250 -0.01 -11.69 -43.22
CA ASP A 250 -1.02 -11.21 -44.19
C ASP A 250 -2.42 -10.99 -43.58
N SER A 251 -2.65 -11.46 -42.35
CA SER A 251 -3.80 -11.13 -41.51
C SER A 251 -3.37 -10.22 -40.35
N VAL A 252 -4.13 -9.15 -40.10
CA VAL A 252 -3.90 -8.24 -38.95
C VAL A 252 -4.29 -8.97 -37.65
N THR A 253 -3.37 -9.73 -37.08
CA THR A 253 -3.43 -10.20 -35.69
C THR A 253 -2.66 -9.21 -34.83
N PHE A 254 -3.29 -8.68 -33.78
CA PHE A 254 -2.60 -7.85 -32.81
C PHE A 254 -1.84 -8.76 -31.85
N ASP A 255 -0.54 -8.54 -31.69
CA ASP A 255 0.25 -9.24 -30.67
C ASP A 255 -0.20 -8.83 -29.27
N THR A 256 -0.21 -9.79 -28.34
CA THR A 256 -0.52 -9.58 -26.92
C THR A 256 0.66 -10.00 -26.06
N GLU A 257 0.79 -9.38 -24.89
CA GLU A 257 1.79 -9.71 -23.89
C GLU A 257 1.13 -10.51 -22.75
N THR A 258 1.76 -11.63 -22.37
CA THR A 258 1.34 -12.41 -21.20
C THR A 258 2.32 -12.21 -20.05
N LEU A 259 1.80 -11.83 -18.89
CA LEU A 259 2.53 -11.74 -17.64
C LEU A 259 2.05 -12.82 -16.68
N ASN A 260 2.93 -13.78 -16.38
CA ASN A 260 2.64 -14.83 -15.42
C ASN A 260 2.82 -14.31 -13.99
N LEU A 261 1.93 -14.71 -13.10
CA LEU A 261 1.81 -14.19 -11.75
C LEU A 261 1.75 -15.32 -10.73
N THR A 262 2.24 -15.03 -9.54
CA THR A 262 1.97 -15.81 -8.32
C THR A 262 1.40 -14.86 -7.28
N MET A 263 0.22 -15.18 -6.76
CA MET A 263 -0.48 -14.43 -5.72
C MET A 263 -0.34 -15.20 -4.41
N PHE A 264 0.34 -14.63 -3.44
CA PHE A 264 0.69 -15.27 -2.18
C PHE A 264 -0.26 -14.88 -1.05
N VAL A 265 -0.26 -15.69 0.00
CA VAL A 265 -0.75 -15.28 1.31
C VAL A 265 0.15 -14.16 1.85
N GLU A 266 -0.47 -13.08 2.30
CA GLU A 266 0.21 -11.98 2.99
C GLU A 266 0.77 -12.44 4.34
N GLU A 267 1.99 -12.04 4.68
CA GLU A 267 2.72 -12.58 5.83
C GLU A 267 2.08 -12.22 7.17
N THR A 268 1.66 -10.97 7.33
CA THR A 268 1.15 -10.45 8.61
C THR A 268 -0.35 -10.68 8.76
N ALA A 269 -1.15 -10.21 7.80
CA ALA A 269 -2.61 -10.28 7.88
C ALA A 269 -3.17 -11.63 7.41
N ARG A 270 -2.34 -12.50 6.81
CA ARG A 270 -2.75 -13.81 6.25
C ARG A 270 -3.88 -13.73 5.21
N ARG A 271 -3.97 -12.59 4.50
CA ARG A 271 -4.95 -12.33 3.44
C ARG A 271 -4.45 -12.81 2.09
N VAL A 272 -5.36 -13.16 1.19
CA VAL A 272 -5.02 -13.57 -0.19
C VAL A 272 -5.73 -12.68 -1.20
N MET A 273 -7.07 -12.72 -1.19
CA MET A 273 -7.93 -11.98 -2.11
C MET A 273 -9.08 -11.32 -1.35
N GLY A 274 -9.47 -10.13 -1.78
CA GLY A 274 -10.66 -9.43 -1.32
C GLY A 274 -11.49 -8.95 -2.51
N GLU A 275 -12.80 -8.92 -2.34
CA GLU A 275 -13.76 -8.48 -3.35
C GLU A 275 -14.76 -7.49 -2.77
N ILE A 276 -15.30 -6.63 -3.62
CA ILE A 276 -16.33 -5.64 -3.28
C ILE A 276 -17.24 -5.40 -4.48
N PHE A 277 -18.53 -5.22 -4.24
CA PHE A 277 -19.54 -5.05 -5.29
C PHE A 277 -19.97 -3.58 -5.42
N GLU A 278 -20.53 -3.22 -6.58
CA GLU A 278 -20.88 -1.84 -6.95
C GLU A 278 -21.71 -1.10 -5.88
N ASN A 279 -22.56 -1.82 -5.16
CA ASN A 279 -23.45 -1.25 -4.15
C ASN A 279 -22.84 -1.12 -2.75
N ASP A 280 -21.62 -1.61 -2.54
CA ASP A 280 -20.92 -1.49 -1.27
C ASP A 280 -20.26 -0.11 -1.10
N SER A 281 -20.27 0.41 0.13
CA SER A 281 -19.76 1.76 0.42
C SER A 281 -18.28 1.98 0.07
N GLY A 282 -17.46 0.93 0.14
CA GLY A 282 -16.03 0.97 -0.20
C GLY A 282 -15.75 0.90 -1.71
N TYR A 283 -16.78 0.68 -2.55
CA TYR A 283 -16.58 0.44 -3.97
C TYR A 283 -15.97 1.64 -4.67
N VAL A 284 -16.46 2.86 -4.38
CA VAL A 284 -16.08 4.08 -5.12
C VAL A 284 -14.57 4.36 -5.05
N ASN A 285 -13.99 4.30 -3.85
CA ASN A 285 -12.60 4.69 -3.58
C ASN A 285 -11.60 3.53 -3.70
N PHE A 286 -12.04 2.38 -4.23
CA PHE A 286 -11.25 1.14 -4.25
C PHE A 286 -9.90 1.25 -4.97
N PHE A 287 -9.80 2.12 -5.98
CA PHE A 287 -8.56 2.32 -6.74
C PHE A 287 -7.76 3.55 -6.27
N ASP A 288 -8.22 4.29 -5.26
CA ASP A 288 -7.52 5.48 -4.75
C ASP A 288 -6.26 5.08 -3.94
N SER A 289 -6.31 3.92 -3.29
CA SER A 289 -5.20 3.31 -2.56
C SER A 289 -5.44 1.82 -2.37
N VAL A 290 -4.41 1.04 -2.02
CA VAL A 290 -4.61 -0.39 -1.73
C VAL A 290 -5.51 -0.55 -0.50
N PRO A 291 -6.66 -1.26 -0.61
CA PRO A 291 -7.59 -1.40 0.50
C PRO A 291 -6.96 -2.05 1.72
N SER A 292 -7.08 -1.39 2.88
CA SER A 292 -6.70 -1.94 4.19
C SER A 292 -7.92 -2.54 4.88
N THR A 293 -7.85 -3.80 5.30
CA THR A 293 -8.93 -4.47 6.07
C THR A 293 -8.90 -4.13 7.57
N THR A 294 -8.34 -2.99 7.98
CA THR A 294 -8.28 -2.60 9.40
C THR A 294 -9.63 -2.22 10.01
N ASP A 295 -10.71 -2.29 9.22
CA ASP A 295 -12.09 -2.13 9.66
C ASP A 295 -12.79 -3.49 9.90
N VAL A 296 -12.27 -4.28 10.84
CA VAL A 296 -13.03 -5.37 11.48
C VAL A 296 -12.85 -5.34 12.99
#